data_AF-A0A0G1MK84-F1
#
_entry.id   AF-A0A0G1MK84-F1
#
_cell.length_a   1.000
_cell.length_b   1.000
_cell.length_c   1.000
_cell.angle_alpha   90.00
_cell.angle_beta   90.00
_cell.angle_gamma   90.00
#
_symmetry.space_group_name_H-M   'P 1'
#
loop_
_entity.id
_entity.type
_entity.pdbx_description
1 polymer ?
#
loop_
_entity_poly.entity_id
_entity_poly.type
_entity_poly.pdbx_seq_one_letter_code
_entity_poly.pdbx_strand_id
1 'polypeptide(L)'
;MASEKNININIDLSSFQKMLGDLGVRLSHLTGTDVGFVILAVIMPPLAVFIKVGFTFHFWINLVLTLLGWVPGQIHALWVVLFV
;
A
#
# COMPACT_ATOMS: atom_id res chain seq x y z
N MET A 1 -12.46 53.50 31.37
CA MET A 1 -11.17 52.77 31.31
C MET A 1 -11.47 51.42 30.68
N ALA A 2 -11.48 51.33 29.35
CA ALA A 2 -11.79 50.10 28.63
C ALA A 2 -10.48 49.30 28.47
N SER A 3 -10.46 48.08 29.02
CA SER A 3 -9.31 47.18 29.00
C SER A 3 -9.24 46.50 27.64
N GLU A 4 -8.21 46.82 26.85
CA GLU A 4 -7.92 46.17 25.57
C GLU A 4 -7.48 44.72 25.79
N LYS A 5 -8.38 43.78 25.51
CA LYS A 5 -8.07 42.35 25.53
C LYS A 5 -7.32 41.98 24.26
N ASN A 6 -5.99 42.11 24.29
CA ASN A 6 -5.11 41.69 23.20
C ASN A 6 -5.18 40.16 23.03
N ILE A 7 -5.88 39.71 21.98
CA ILE A 7 -5.93 38.30 21.59
C ILE A 7 -4.65 38.00 20.81
N ASN A 8 -3.74 37.26 21.44
CA ASN A 8 -2.47 36.88 20.83
C ASN A 8 -2.65 35.56 20.06
N ILE A 9 -2.66 35.62 18.73
CA ILE A 9 -2.76 34.45 17.85
C ILE A 9 -1.33 33.95 17.62
N ASN A 10 -0.85 33.07 18.50
CA ASN A 10 0.45 32.45 18.35
C ASN A 10 0.32 31.21 17.43
N ILE A 11 0.72 31.37 16.17
CA ILE A 11 0.78 30.27 15.21
C ILE A 11 1.99 29.42 15.60
N ASP A 12 1.72 28.34 16.34
CA ASP A 12 2.75 27.45 16.84
C ASP A 12 3.42 26.68 15.69
N LEU A 13 4.73 26.86 15.56
CA LEU A 13 5.54 26.26 14.49
C LEU A 13 5.56 24.73 14.58
N SER A 14 5.39 24.17 15.78
CA SER A 14 5.34 22.72 15.98
C SER A 14 4.09 22.09 15.37
N SER A 15 2.96 22.81 15.39
CA SER A 15 1.72 22.41 14.74
C SER A 15 1.86 22.40 13.21
N PHE A 16 2.56 23.39 12.66
CA PHE A 16 2.87 23.44 11.23
C PHE A 16 3.82 22.31 10.82
N GLN A 17 4.88 22.07 11.59
CA GLN A 17 5.81 20.96 11.35
C GLN A 17 5.12 19.59 11.42
N LYS A 18 4.19 19.41 12.37
CA LYS A 18 3.38 18.19 12.48
C LYS A 18 2.48 18.00 11.26
N MET A 19 1.86 19.07 10.77
CA MET A 19 1.03 19.05 9.56
C MET A 19 1.86 18.68 8.31
N LEU A 20 3.06 19.25 8.17
CA LEU A 20 3.97 18.93 7.07
C LEU A 20 4.48 17.48 7.14
N GLY A 21 4.72 16.93 8.34
CA GLY A 21 5.09 15.52 8.53
C GLY A 21 3.98 14.56 8.10
N ASP A 22 2.71 14.88 8.45
CA ASP A 22 1.55 14.07 8.07
C ASP A 22 1.30 14.11 6.54
N LEU A 23 1.55 15.26 5.91
CA LEU A 23 1.56 15.41 4.46
C LEU A 23 2.65 14.56 3.77
N GLY A 24 3.86 14.49 4.35
CA GLY A 24 4.95 13.66 3.82
C GLY A 24 4.62 12.16 3.81
N VAL A 25 3.96 11.66 4.86
CA VAL A 25 3.51 10.27 4.96
C VAL A 25 2.37 9.98 3.98
N ARG A 26 1.44 10.91 3.80
CA ARG A 26 0.33 10.73 2.84
C ARG A 26 0.81 10.70 1.38
N LEU A 27 1.87 11.43 1.07
CA LEU A 27 2.47 11.46 -0.27
C LEU A 27 3.37 10.24 -0.55
N SER A 28 3.90 9.55 0.46
CA SER A 28 4.72 8.34 0.26
C SER A 28 3.92 7.16 -0.26
N HIS A 29 2.62 7.10 0.05
CA HIS A 29 1.68 6.12 -0.52
C HIS A 29 1.32 6.38 -2.00
N LEU A 30 1.70 7.52 -2.58
CA LEU A 30 1.56 7.78 -4.02
C LEU A 30 2.76 7.26 -4.83
N THR A 31 3.73 6.62 -4.18
CA THR A 31 4.94 6.12 -4.86
C THR A 31 4.70 4.71 -5.41
N GLY A 32 5.06 4.50 -6.68
CA GLY A 32 4.71 3.38 -7.56
C GLY A 32 5.19 1.96 -7.19
N THR A 33 5.36 1.67 -5.90
CA THR A 33 5.57 0.31 -5.38
C THR A 33 4.44 -0.64 -5.79
N ASP A 34 3.21 -0.15 -5.88
CA ASP A 34 2.05 -0.93 -6.36
C ASP A 34 2.21 -1.42 -7.81
N VAL A 35 2.82 -0.61 -8.68
CA VAL A 35 3.02 -0.96 -10.09
C VAL A 35 4.09 -2.05 -10.24
N GLY A 36 5.12 -2.02 -9.40
CA GLY A 36 6.16 -3.05 -9.36
C GLY A 36 5.59 -4.44 -9.02
N PHE A 37 4.63 -4.52 -8.11
CA PHE A 37 3.97 -5.77 -7.75
C PHE A 37 3.09 -6.34 -8.86
N VAL A 38 2.44 -5.49 -9.65
CA VAL A 38 1.63 -5.92 -10.80
C VAL A 38 2.51 -6.57 -11.88
N ILE A 39 3.68 -5.99 -12.18
CA ILE A 39 4.63 -6.58 -13.13
C ILE A 39 5.19 -7.91 -12.60
N LEU A 40 5.50 -7.98 -11.29
CA LEU A 40 5.95 -9.20 -10.65
C LEU A 40 4.88 -10.31 -10.70
N ALA A 41 3.59 -9.97 -10.57
CA ALA A 41 2.49 -10.93 -10.63
C ALA A 41 2.36 -11.61 -11.99
N VAL A 42 2.66 -10.89 -13.07
CA VAL A 42 2.62 -11.44 -14.43
C VAL A 42 3.82 -12.34 -14.72
N ILE A 43 5.03 -11.97 -14.26
CA ILE A 43 6.26 -12.74 -14.51
C ILE A 43 6.35 -13.98 -13.60
N MET A 44 5.97 -13.86 -12.34
CA MET A 44 6.09 -14.93 -11.35
C MET A 44 4.86 -14.93 -10.41
N PRO A 45 3.73 -15.51 -10.84
CA PRO A 45 2.49 -15.47 -10.09
C PRO A 45 2.59 -16.01 -8.64
N PRO A 46 3.37 -17.07 -8.33
CA PRO A 46 3.53 -17.53 -6.95
C PRO A 46 4.22 -16.51 -6.05
N LEU A 47 5.17 -15.74 -6.60
CA LEU A 47 5.96 -14.77 -5.84
C LEU A 47 5.14 -13.52 -5.49
N ALA A 48 4.27 -13.05 -6.39
CA ALA A 48 3.39 -11.93 -6.09
C ALA A 48 2.35 -12.29 -5.03
N VAL A 49 1.74 -13.49 -5.12
CA VAL A 49 0.85 -13.99 -4.07
C VAL A 49 1.61 -14.17 -2.75
N PHE A 50 2.83 -14.70 -2.79
CA PHE A 50 3.66 -14.85 -1.59
C PHE A 50 3.94 -13.51 -0.89
N ILE A 51 4.26 -12.45 -1.62
CA ILE A 51 4.51 -11.15 -1.00
C ILE A 51 3.21 -10.51 -0.48
N LYS A 52 2.06 -10.78 -1.11
CA LYS A 52 0.78 -10.19 -0.72
C LYS A 52 0.15 -10.86 0.51
N VAL A 53 0.16 -12.19 0.56
CA VAL A 53 -0.53 -12.98 1.60
C VAL A 53 0.39 -13.94 2.37
N GLY A 54 1.69 -13.95 2.10
CA GLY A 54 2.67 -14.80 2.79
C GLY A 54 2.56 -16.29 2.46
N PHE A 55 3.06 -17.14 3.37
CA PHE A 55 2.95 -18.61 3.30
C PHE A 55 1.56 -19.11 3.75
N THR A 56 0.51 -18.61 3.11
CA THR A 56 -0.87 -19.01 3.40
C THR A 56 -1.38 -20.03 2.38
N PHE A 57 -2.58 -20.57 2.62
CA PHE A 57 -3.22 -21.54 1.72
C PHE A 57 -3.36 -21.03 0.27
N HIS A 58 -3.52 -19.72 0.09
CA HIS A 58 -3.56 -19.06 -1.22
C HIS A 58 -2.26 -19.21 -2.01
N PHE A 59 -1.09 -19.16 -1.35
CA PHE A 59 0.20 -19.40 -2.00
C PHE A 59 0.31 -20.84 -2.54
N TRP A 60 -0.08 -21.82 -1.72
CA TRP A 60 -0.02 -23.23 -2.09
C TRP A 60 -1.01 -23.58 -3.22
N ILE A 61 -2.23 -23.04 -3.17
CA ILE A 61 -3.19 -23.14 -4.28
C ILE A 61 -2.58 -22.56 -5.54
N ASN A 62 -2.04 -21.34 -5.47
CA ASN A 62 -1.51 -20.68 -6.65
C ASN A 62 -0.34 -21.46 -7.28
N LEU A 63 0.53 -22.05 -6.44
CA LEU A 63 1.65 -22.89 -6.86
C LEU A 63 1.19 -24.17 -7.56
N VAL A 64 0.17 -24.85 -7.01
CA VAL A 64 -0.41 -26.06 -7.62
C VAL A 64 -1.13 -25.71 -8.93
N LEU A 65 -1.85 -24.59 -8.97
CA LEU A 65 -2.51 -24.12 -10.19
C LEU A 65 -1.49 -23.76 -11.27
N THR A 66 -0.38 -23.09 -10.94
CA THR A 66 0.68 -22.79 -11.92
C THR A 66 1.34 -24.06 -12.47
N LEU A 67 1.47 -25.12 -11.65
CA LEU A 67 2.00 -26.42 -12.08
C LEU A 67 1.02 -27.23 -12.94
N LEU A 68 -0.29 -27.13 -12.70
CA LEU A 68 -1.34 -27.77 -13.51
C LEU A 68 -1.65 -26.99 -14.81
N GLY A 69 -1.34 -25.69 -14.84
CA GLY A 69 -1.44 -24.85 -16.02
C GLY A 69 -1.13 -23.39 -15.70
N TRP A 70 -0.32 -22.73 -16.52
CA TRP A 70 0.09 -21.34 -16.27
C TRP A 70 -1.10 -20.37 -16.18
N VAL A 71 -2.12 -20.56 -17.03
CA VAL A 71 -3.30 -19.69 -17.13
C VAL A 71 -4.16 -19.67 -15.86
N PRO A 72 -4.61 -20.80 -15.29
CA PRO A 72 -5.39 -20.78 -14.04
C PRO A 72 -4.63 -20.16 -12.86
N GLY A 73 -3.30 -20.37 -12.77
CA GLY A 73 -2.47 -19.71 -11.75
C GLY A 73 -2.40 -18.20 -11.91
N GLN A 74 -2.29 -17.69 -13.15
CA GLN A 74 -2.32 -16.23 -13.40
C GLN A 74 -3.64 -15.58 -12.98
N ILE A 75 -4.77 -16.22 -13.28
CA ILE A 75 -6.11 -15.71 -12.90
C ILE A 75 -6.25 -15.68 -11.37
N HIS A 76 -5.86 -16.76 -10.69
CA HIS A 76 -5.92 -16.81 -9.22
C HIS A 76 -5.00 -15.77 -8.58
N ALA A 77 -3.78 -15.60 -9.10
CA ALA A 77 -2.82 -14.59 -8.62
C ALA A 77 -3.37 -13.16 -8.75
N LEU A 78 -3.95 -12.83 -9.92
CA LEU A 78 -4.56 -11.52 -10.14
C LEU A 78 -5.76 -11.28 -9.21
N TRP A 79 -6.59 -12.30 -8.99
CA TRP A 79 -7.71 -12.19 -8.06
C TRP A 79 -7.23 -11.91 -6.63
N VAL A 80 -6.20 -12.62 -6.16
CA VAL A 80 -5.63 -12.38 -4.82
C VAL A 80 -5.00 -11.01 -4.73
N VAL A 81 -4.23 -10.56 -5.72
CA VAL A 81 -3.55 -9.25 -5.66
C VAL A 81 -4.53 -8.07 -5.73
N LEU A 82 -5.64 -8.21 -6.46
CA LEU A 82 -6.61 -7.13 -6.69
C LEU A 82 -7.73 -7.05 -5.65
N PHE A 83 -8.14 -8.19 -5.06
CA PHE A 83 -9.36 -8.25 -4.24
C PHE A 83 -9.16 -8.80 -2.82
N VAL A 84 -8.01 -9.40 -2.50
CA VAL A 84 -7.69 -9.96 -1.17
C VAL A 84 -6.64 -9.10 -0.47
#